data_AF-A0A382HET6-F1
#
_entry.id   AF-A0A382HET6-F1
#
_cell.length_a   1.000
_cell.length_b   1.000
_cell.length_c   1.000
_cell.angle_alpha   90.00
_cell.angle_beta   90.00
_cell.angle_gamma   90.00
#
_symmetry.space_group_name_H-M   'P 1'
#
loop_
_entity.id
_entity.type
_entity.pdbx_description
1 polymer ?
#
loop_
_entity_poly.entity_id
_entity_poly.type
_entity_poly.pdbx_seq_one_letter_code
_entity_poly.pdbx_strand_id
1 'polypeptide(L)'
;MKMEYLAIALLSCLVGACSMNPKAELIQEYDMPFVQGTPTKTLLQEMPDLINTPTDGEGNPVKITVAVYKFPDVTGQRKQVGLSTAVSQGADVWVIQALMAVGKGSWFTVVERASLDNIVKERQLIRSTRAQYDATEP
;
A
#
# COMPACT_ATOMS: atom_id res chain seq x y z
N MET A 1 30.40 -52.27 43.93
CA MET A 1 29.58 -51.25 44.60
C MET A 1 28.30 -51.94 45.08
N LYS A 2 27.98 -51.87 46.37
CA LYS A 2 26.88 -52.64 46.98
C LYS A 2 25.53 -52.23 46.38
N MET A 3 24.65 -53.20 46.08
CA MET A 3 23.33 -53.01 45.46
C MET A 3 22.46 -51.95 46.15
N GLU A 4 22.70 -51.66 47.42
CA GLU A 4 21.97 -50.63 48.18
C GLU A 4 22.27 -49.21 47.70
N TYR A 5 23.50 -48.92 47.24
CA TYR A 5 23.81 -47.61 46.66
C TYR A 5 23.14 -47.42 45.30
N LEU A 6 22.90 -48.51 44.57
CA LEU A 6 22.20 -48.48 43.29
C LEU A 6 20.70 -48.23 43.50
N ALA A 7 20.11 -48.80 44.55
CA ALA A 7 18.73 -48.52 44.94
C ALA A 7 18.53 -47.07 45.41
N ILE A 8 19.48 -46.53 46.20
CA ILE A 8 19.42 -45.13 46.67
C ILE A 8 19.58 -44.14 45.50
N ALA A 9 20.45 -44.44 44.53
CA ALA A 9 20.62 -43.61 43.34
C ALA A 9 19.40 -43.64 42.40
N LEU A 10 18.68 -44.76 42.35
CA LEU A 10 17.47 -44.89 41.52
C LEU A 10 16.25 -44.23 42.18
N LEU A 11 16.17 -44.29 43.52
CA LEU A 11 15.14 -43.61 44.31
C LEU A 11 15.29 -42.08 44.26
N SER A 12 16.52 -41.55 44.30
CA SER A 12 16.74 -40.09 44.17
C SER A 12 16.36 -39.57 42.79
N CYS A 13 16.53 -40.39 41.74
CA CYS A 13 16.15 -40.06 40.37
C CYS A 13 14.61 -40.04 40.19
N LEU A 14 13.89 -40.91 40.89
CA LEU A 14 12.42 -40.98 40.85
C LEU A 14 11.73 -39.82 41.59
N VAL A 15 12.31 -39.33 42.69
CA VAL A 15 11.71 -38.21 43.46
C VAL A 15 11.99 -36.85 42.79
N GLY A 16 13.06 -36.72 41.99
CA GLY A 16 13.38 -35.50 41.23
C GLY A 16 12.49 -35.25 40.00
N ALA A 17 11.65 -36.21 39.60
CA ALA A 17 10.86 -36.14 38.37
C ALA A 17 9.52 -35.37 38.51
N CYS A 18 9.13 -34.94 39.71
CA CYS A 18 7.83 -34.30 39.98
C CYS A 18 7.83 -32.77 39.95
N SER A 19 8.79 -32.10 39.30
CA SER A 19 8.74 -30.63 39.10
C SER A 19 8.78 -30.21 37.63
N MET A 20 8.15 -30.97 36.73
CA MET A 20 7.69 -30.40 35.46
C MET A 20 6.40 -29.61 35.75
N ASN A 21 6.51 -28.29 35.83
CA ASN A 21 5.36 -27.40 35.66
C ASN A 21 5.11 -27.27 34.16
N PRO A 22 4.04 -27.84 33.57
CA PRO A 22 3.69 -27.62 32.17
C PRO A 22 3.01 -26.26 31.97
N LYS A 23 3.58 -25.19 32.52
CA LYS A 23 3.04 -23.81 32.41
C LYS A 23 4.11 -22.76 32.13
N ALA A 24 5.18 -23.13 31.42
CA ALA A 24 6.13 -22.17 30.86
C ALA A 24 6.06 -22.09 29.32
N GLU A 25 4.97 -22.58 28.71
CA GLU A 25 4.70 -22.45 27.26
C GLU A 25 3.33 -21.79 27.01
N LEU A 26 2.91 -20.91 27.92
CA LEU A 26 1.80 -19.97 27.71
C LEU A 26 2.26 -18.51 27.79
N ILE A 27 3.53 -18.25 27.47
CA ILE A 27 3.83 -16.97 26.83
C ILE A 27 3.40 -17.17 25.39
N GLN A 28 2.10 -17.01 25.20
CA GLN A 28 1.47 -16.69 23.93
C GLN A 28 2.49 -15.82 23.18
N GLU A 29 3.01 -16.34 22.06
CA GLU A 29 3.85 -15.58 21.15
C GLU A 29 3.08 -14.29 20.89
N TYR A 30 3.49 -13.23 21.60
CA TYR A 30 3.01 -11.89 21.38
C TYR A 30 3.65 -11.53 20.06
N ASP A 31 3.04 -12.04 18.98
CA ASP A 31 3.33 -11.57 17.64
C ASP A 31 3.08 -10.07 17.74
N MET A 32 4.18 -9.31 17.71
CA MET A 32 4.12 -7.87 17.88
C MET A 32 3.03 -7.36 16.95
N PRO A 33 2.19 -6.38 17.35
CA PRO A 33 1.10 -5.92 16.52
C PRO A 33 1.64 -5.56 15.14
N PHE A 34 1.50 -6.48 14.19
CA PHE A 34 2.04 -6.32 12.86
C PHE A 34 0.96 -5.64 12.05
N VAL A 35 1.38 -4.65 11.26
CA VAL A 35 0.47 -4.02 10.33
C VAL A 35 0.22 -5.06 9.23
N GLN A 36 -0.93 -5.74 9.30
CA GLN A 36 -1.36 -6.62 8.24
C GLN A 36 -1.67 -5.76 7.02
N GLY A 37 -0.73 -5.72 6.08
CA GLY A 37 -0.92 -5.06 4.79
C GLY A 37 -2.13 -5.66 4.08
N THR A 38 -2.89 -4.84 3.37
CA THR A 38 -3.97 -5.36 2.55
C THR A 38 -3.40 -6.13 1.35
N PRO A 39 -4.02 -7.24 0.92
CA PRO A 39 -3.59 -7.95 -0.29
C PRO A 39 -3.90 -7.17 -1.57
N THR A 40 -4.47 -5.95 -1.46
CA THR A 40 -4.93 -5.15 -2.60
C THR A 40 -3.83 -4.97 -3.65
N LYS A 41 -2.58 -4.74 -3.25
CA LYS A 41 -1.49 -4.55 -4.21
C LYS A 41 -1.18 -5.81 -5.02
N THR A 42 -1.16 -6.98 -4.38
CA THR A 42 -0.90 -8.26 -5.07
C THR A 42 -2.05 -8.59 -6.01
N LEU A 43 -3.30 -8.42 -5.54
CA LEU A 43 -4.49 -8.64 -6.35
C LEU A 43 -4.54 -7.74 -7.59
N LEU A 44 -4.13 -6.48 -7.49
CA LEU A 44 -4.07 -5.58 -8.65
C LEU A 44 -3.01 -6.04 -9.66
N GLN A 45 -1.87 -6.54 -9.20
CA GLN A 45 -0.80 -7.03 -10.07
C GLN A 45 -1.12 -8.36 -10.75
N GLU A 46 -1.96 -9.17 -10.11
CA GLU A 46 -2.41 -10.50 -10.58
C GLU A 46 -3.65 -10.42 -11.48
N MET A 47 -4.14 -9.22 -11.80
CA MET A 47 -5.21 -9.02 -12.76
C MET A 47 -4.87 -9.66 -14.12
N PRO A 48 -5.80 -10.39 -14.75
CA PRO A 48 -5.56 -11.01 -16.06
C PRO A 48 -5.28 -9.98 -17.14
N ASP A 49 -4.73 -10.39 -18.27
CA ASP A 49 -4.50 -9.44 -19.37
C ASP A 49 -5.82 -8.96 -19.99
N LEU A 50 -5.79 -7.75 -20.52
CA LEU A 50 -6.94 -7.15 -21.21
C LEU A 50 -7.27 -7.94 -22.47
N ILE A 51 -8.56 -8.26 -22.63
CA ILE A 51 -9.09 -8.74 -23.91
C ILE A 51 -9.33 -7.54 -24.84
N ASN A 52 -9.05 -7.71 -26.13
CA ASN A 52 -9.23 -6.65 -27.15
C ASN A 52 -8.51 -5.35 -26.79
N THR A 53 -7.23 -5.43 -26.45
CA THR A 53 -6.43 -4.24 -26.17
C THR A 53 -6.49 -3.27 -27.34
N PRO A 54 -6.64 -1.95 -27.09
CA PRO A 54 -6.54 -0.97 -28.14
C PRO A 54 -5.15 -1.12 -28.76
N THR A 55 -5.14 -1.22 -30.08
CA THR A 55 -3.95 -1.50 -30.86
C THR A 55 -3.65 -0.24 -31.66
N ASP A 56 -2.37 0.07 -31.87
CA ASP A 56 -2.00 1.11 -32.83
C ASP A 56 -2.34 0.67 -34.26
N GLY A 57 -2.13 1.55 -35.24
CA GLY A 57 -2.36 1.22 -36.65
C GLY A 57 -1.47 0.09 -37.21
N GLU A 58 -0.50 -0.40 -36.43
CA GLU A 58 0.50 -1.39 -36.83
C GLU A 58 0.34 -2.74 -36.13
N GLY A 59 -0.59 -2.88 -35.18
CA GLY A 59 -0.82 -4.14 -34.48
C GLY A 59 -0.23 -4.22 -33.07
N ASN A 60 0.40 -3.15 -32.56
CA ASN A 60 1.01 -3.15 -31.23
C ASN A 60 0.00 -2.74 -30.14
N PRO A 61 -0.05 -3.43 -28.99
CA PRO A 61 -0.90 -3.06 -27.86
C PRO A 61 -0.55 -1.67 -27.30
N VAL A 62 -1.56 -0.83 -27.12
CA VAL A 62 -1.46 0.51 -26.55
C VAL A 62 -2.16 0.57 -25.20
N LYS A 63 -1.57 1.28 -24.25
CA LYS A 63 -2.17 1.52 -22.93
C LYS A 63 -3.34 2.50 -23.04
N ILE A 64 -4.41 2.23 -22.28
CA ILE A 64 -5.58 3.11 -22.23
C ILE A 64 -5.22 4.36 -21.42
N THR A 65 -5.41 5.55 -21.99
CA THR A 65 -5.13 6.80 -21.27
C THR A 65 -6.31 7.20 -20.39
N VAL A 66 -6.08 7.37 -19.09
CA VAL A 66 -7.11 7.73 -18.10
C VAL A 66 -6.71 9.01 -17.38
N ALA A 67 -7.63 9.97 -17.29
CA ALA A 67 -7.44 11.22 -16.56
C ALA A 67 -8.18 11.18 -15.21
N VAL A 68 -7.43 11.34 -14.12
CA VAL A 68 -8.00 11.42 -12.77
C VAL A 68 -8.06 12.89 -12.34
N TYR A 69 -9.28 13.40 -12.10
CA TYR A 69 -9.51 14.80 -11.74
C TYR A 69 -9.52 15.03 -10.23
N LYS A 70 -10.52 14.48 -9.55
CA LYS A 70 -10.71 14.59 -8.11
C LYS A 70 -11.55 13.43 -7.59
N PHE A 71 -11.23 12.95 -6.40
CA PHE A 71 -12.03 11.96 -5.67
C PHE A 71 -12.40 12.52 -4.29
N PRO A 72 -13.38 13.44 -4.23
CA PRO A 72 -13.81 14.01 -2.96
C PRO A 72 -14.60 12.99 -2.15
N ASP A 73 -14.43 13.03 -0.83
CA ASP A 73 -15.33 12.34 0.09
C ASP A 73 -16.71 13.03 0.09
N VAL A 74 -17.72 12.31 -0.38
CA VAL A 74 -19.13 12.75 -0.43
C VAL A 74 -20.00 12.07 0.62
N THR A 75 -19.40 11.29 1.55
CA THR A 75 -20.16 10.56 2.58
C THR A 75 -20.72 11.48 3.67
N GLY A 76 -20.11 12.67 3.84
CA GLY A 76 -20.47 13.62 4.89
C GLY A 76 -20.15 13.13 6.32
N GLN A 77 -19.47 11.99 6.46
CA GLN A 77 -19.20 11.38 7.75
C GLN A 77 -18.01 12.02 8.45
N ARG A 78 -18.18 12.35 9.73
CA ARG A 78 -17.13 12.90 10.60
C ARG A 78 -16.87 11.96 11.75
N LYS A 79 -15.68 12.05 12.35
CA LYS A 79 -15.44 11.38 13.63
C LYS A 79 -16.37 11.98 14.69
N GLN A 80 -16.80 11.16 15.64
CA GLN A 80 -17.76 11.55 16.68
C GLN A 80 -17.27 12.69 17.57
N VAL A 81 -15.95 12.87 17.69
CA VAL A 81 -15.34 13.97 18.45
C VAL A 81 -14.35 14.73 17.57
N GLY A 82 -14.45 16.06 17.58
CA GLY A 82 -13.54 16.96 16.85
C GLY A 82 -13.97 17.29 15.42
N LEU A 83 -13.07 17.96 14.70
CA LEU A 83 -13.33 18.44 13.33
C LEU A 83 -12.87 17.44 12.25
N SER A 84 -12.28 16.31 12.61
CA SER A 84 -11.75 15.33 11.67
C SER A 84 -12.84 14.59 10.88
N THR A 85 -12.57 14.35 9.60
CA THR A 85 -13.42 13.51 8.75
C THR A 85 -13.25 12.03 9.10
N ALA A 86 -14.31 11.24 8.90
CA ALA A 86 -14.24 9.79 9.12
C ALA A 86 -13.49 9.09 7.98
N VAL A 87 -13.58 9.64 6.77
CA VAL A 87 -12.93 9.14 5.56
C VAL A 87 -11.75 10.05 5.17
N SER A 88 -10.74 9.46 4.53
CA SER A 88 -9.55 10.16 4.04
C SER A 88 -9.91 11.17 2.94
N GLN A 89 -9.23 12.31 2.94
CA GLN A 89 -9.40 13.37 1.93
C GLN A 89 -8.39 13.27 0.78
N GLY A 90 -7.47 12.29 0.81
CA GLY A 90 -6.45 12.05 -0.22
C GLY A 90 -6.68 10.75 -1.00
N ALA A 91 -7.94 10.40 -1.25
CA ALA A 91 -8.31 9.14 -1.92
C ALA A 91 -7.91 9.12 -3.40
N ASP A 92 -7.75 10.28 -4.02
CA ASP A 92 -7.28 10.47 -5.39
C ASP A 92 -5.89 9.84 -5.62
N VAL A 93 -4.96 10.01 -4.69
CA VAL A 93 -3.61 9.40 -4.76
C VAL A 93 -3.71 7.87 -4.78
N TRP A 94 -4.59 7.30 -3.97
CA TRP A 94 -4.77 5.84 -3.92
C TRP A 94 -5.39 5.29 -5.20
N VAL A 95 -6.34 6.02 -5.81
CA VAL A 95 -6.91 5.64 -7.12
C VAL A 95 -5.84 5.67 -8.20
N ILE A 96 -5.00 6.71 -8.24
CA ILE A 96 -3.90 6.82 -9.19
C ILE A 96 -2.92 5.65 -9.03
N GLN A 97 -2.50 5.35 -7.79
CA GLN A 97 -1.61 4.22 -7.51
C GLN A 97 -2.23 2.87 -7.90
N ALA A 98 -3.52 2.68 -7.65
CA ALA A 98 -4.22 1.47 -8.05
C ALA A 98 -4.19 1.29 -9.57
N LEU A 99 -4.58 2.33 -10.33
CA LEU A 99 -4.57 2.31 -11.80
C LEU A 99 -3.17 2.08 -12.38
N MET A 100 -2.13 2.59 -11.72
CA MET A 100 -0.74 2.34 -12.12
C MET A 100 -0.26 0.91 -11.81
N ALA A 101 -0.78 0.29 -10.75
CA ALA A 101 -0.36 -1.04 -10.29
C ALA A 101 -1.07 -2.19 -11.03
N VAL A 102 -2.27 -1.95 -11.56
CA VAL A 102 -3.09 -2.95 -12.26
C VAL A 102 -2.32 -3.61 -13.41
N GLY A 103 -2.32 -4.94 -13.45
CA GLY A 103 -1.66 -5.71 -14.51
C GLY A 103 -0.17 -5.37 -14.63
N LYS A 104 0.49 -5.01 -13.51
CA LYS A 104 1.89 -4.54 -13.46
C LYS A 104 2.12 -3.26 -14.30
N GLY A 105 1.09 -2.42 -14.44
CA GLY A 105 1.13 -1.17 -15.19
C GLY A 105 0.99 -1.33 -16.71
N SER A 106 0.50 -2.48 -17.18
CA SER A 106 0.26 -2.73 -18.61
C SER A 106 -1.04 -2.12 -19.13
N TRP A 107 -2.04 -1.90 -18.27
CA TRP A 107 -3.38 -1.50 -18.71
C TRP A 107 -3.49 0.00 -19.04
N PHE A 108 -2.94 0.87 -18.18
CA PHE A 108 -3.26 2.30 -18.20
C PHE A 108 -2.03 3.21 -18.28
N THR A 109 -2.21 4.33 -18.99
CA THR A 109 -1.38 5.54 -18.85
C THR A 109 -2.20 6.55 -18.04
N VAL A 110 -1.82 6.75 -16.78
CA VAL A 110 -2.59 7.59 -15.85
C VAL A 110 -2.07 9.02 -15.91
N VAL A 111 -2.98 9.98 -16.10
CA VAL A 111 -2.69 11.42 -16.09
C VAL A 111 -3.42 12.08 -14.93
N GLU A 112 -2.67 12.67 -14.01
CA GLU A 112 -3.22 13.47 -12.92
C GLU A 112 -3.69 14.84 -13.46
N ARG A 113 -4.90 15.26 -13.06
CA ARG A 113 -5.49 16.55 -13.45
C ARG A 113 -5.80 17.46 -12.27
N ALA A 114 -5.60 17.01 -11.03
CA ALA A 114 -5.88 17.80 -9.82
C ALA A 114 -5.12 19.14 -9.80
N SER A 115 -3.86 19.13 -10.25
CA SER A 115 -3.00 20.33 -10.28
C SER A 115 -2.91 21.00 -11.66
N LEU A 116 -3.83 20.72 -12.59
CA LEU A 116 -3.75 21.23 -13.96
C LEU A 116 -3.77 22.76 -14.01
N ASP A 117 -4.64 23.39 -13.23
CA ASP A 117 -4.79 24.85 -13.22
C ASP A 117 -3.50 25.56 -12.79
N ASN A 118 -2.77 24.97 -11.83
CA ASN A 118 -1.49 25.50 -11.36
C ASN A 118 -0.46 25.45 -12.49
N ILE A 119 -0.38 24.32 -13.22
CA ILE A 119 0.54 24.14 -14.35
C ILE A 119 0.20 25.09 -15.50
N VAL A 120 -1.09 25.30 -15.78
CA VAL A 120 -1.53 26.23 -16.84
C VAL A 120 -1.14 27.66 -16.50
N LYS A 121 -1.36 28.10 -15.25
CA LYS A 121 -0.97 29.44 -14.79
C LYS A 121 0.54 29.64 -14.87
N GLU A 122 1.33 28.68 -14.41
CA GLU A 122 2.80 28.69 -14.55
C GLU A 122 3.24 28.83 -16.01
N ARG A 123 2.66 28.02 -16.91
CA ARG A 123 2.97 28.09 -18.35
C ARG A 123 2.56 29.42 -18.98
N GLN A 124 1.43 30.00 -18.54
CA GLN A 124 1.01 31.33 -18.97
C GLN A 124 1.99 32.40 -18.51
N LEU A 125 2.43 32.34 -17.25
CA LEU A 125 3.42 33.26 -16.70
C LEU A 125 4.72 33.21 -17.49
N ILE A 126 5.29 32.01 -17.70
CA ILE A 126 6.51 31.82 -18.51
C ILE A 126 6.36 32.41 -19.91
N ARG A 127 5.21 32.16 -20.57
CA ARG A 127 4.95 32.73 -21.91
C ARG A 127 4.90 34.25 -21.88
N SER A 128 4.26 34.83 -20.87
CA SER A 128 4.15 36.28 -20.73
C SER A 128 5.50 36.95 -20.45
N THR A 129 6.36 36.32 -19.63
CA THR A 129 7.70 36.81 -19.33
C THR A 129 8.62 36.72 -20.55
N ARG A 130 8.57 35.61 -21.30
CA ARG A 130 9.35 35.48 -22.55
C ARG A 130 8.92 36.50 -23.59
N ALA A 131 7.62 36.64 -23.83
CA ALA A 131 7.11 37.62 -24.79
C ALA A 131 7.47 39.06 -24.43
N GLN A 132 7.48 39.40 -23.13
CA GLN A 132 7.92 40.72 -22.67
C GLN A 132 9.41 40.92 -22.87
N TYR A 133 10.24 39.93 -22.54
CA TYR A 133 11.71 40.02 -22.64
C TYR A 133 12.21 40.00 -24.09
N ASP A 134 11.66 39.13 -24.93
CA ASP A 134 11.97 39.06 -26.37
C ASP A 134 11.49 40.33 -27.12
N ALA A 135 10.55 41.09 -26.55
CA ALA A 135 10.11 42.38 -27.11
C ALA A 135 10.94 43.59 -26.61
N THR A 136 11.81 43.40 -25.61
CA THR A 136 12.70 44.45 -25.09
C THR A 136 14.15 44.34 -25.58
N GLU A 137 14.53 43.26 -26.25
CA GLU A 137 15.79 43.22 -27.01
C GLU A 137 15.57 43.84 -28.40
N PRO A 138 16.34 44.88 -28.81
CA PRO A 138 16.23 45.54 -30.11
C PRO A 138 16.74 44.69 -31.29
#